data_AF-B7QED3-F1
#
_entry.id   AF-B7QED3-F1
#
_cell.length_a   1.000
_cell.length_b   1.000
_cell.length_c   1.000
_cell.angle_alpha   90.00
_cell.angle_beta   90.00
_cell.angle_gamma   90.00
#
_symmetry.space_group_name_H-M   'P 1'
#
loop_
_entity.id
_entity.type
_entity.pdbx_description
1 polymer ?
#
loop_
_entity_poly.entity_id
_entity_poly.type
_entity_poly.pdbx_seq_one_letter_code
_entity_poly.pdbx_strand_id
1 'polypeptide(L)'
;PGLSPESILSDFEQAAIHASKLVFLTATVCACFFHLKQSIKRHIQECGLMQDYREELRFGEAVKLLPALALLKPTDVARVEITYSSLFAINLA
;
A
#
# COMPACT_ATOMS: atom_id res chain seq x y z
N PRO A 1 -21.05 26.16 -9.59
CA PRO A 1 -19.73 26.85 -9.48
C PRO A 1 -18.60 25.83 -9.58
N GLY A 2 -17.62 26.05 -10.46
CA GLY A 2 -16.55 25.09 -10.77
C GLY A 2 -15.65 24.81 -9.57
N LEU A 3 -15.45 23.55 -9.25
CA LEU A 3 -14.45 23.13 -8.26
C LEU A 3 -13.05 23.33 -8.86
N SER A 4 -12.13 23.87 -8.07
CA SER A 4 -10.71 24.05 -8.46
C SER A 4 -9.80 23.62 -7.31
N PRO A 5 -9.77 22.32 -6.97
CA PRO A 5 -8.93 21.83 -5.90
C PRO A 5 -7.45 21.97 -6.25
N GLU A 6 -6.64 22.32 -5.25
CA GLU A 6 -5.17 22.29 -5.37
C GLU A 6 -4.65 20.85 -5.29
N SER A 7 -5.27 20.03 -4.45
CA SER A 7 -4.92 18.62 -4.26
C SER A 7 -6.14 17.73 -4.13
N ILE A 8 -5.98 16.48 -4.55
CA ILE A 8 -6.98 15.42 -4.44
C ILE A 8 -6.30 14.21 -3.81
N LEU A 9 -6.82 13.76 -2.68
CA LEU A 9 -6.36 12.55 -2.03
C LEU A 9 -7.26 11.39 -2.46
N SER A 10 -6.68 10.41 -3.14
CA SER A 10 -7.39 9.25 -3.70
C SER A 10 -6.91 7.96 -3.05
N ASP A 11 -7.77 6.95 -3.05
CA ASP A 11 -7.31 5.57 -2.85
C ASP A 11 -6.40 5.13 -4.01
N PHE A 12 -5.72 4.00 -3.85
CA PHE A 12 -4.79 3.43 -4.84
C PHE A 12 -5.50 2.81 -6.06
N GLU A 13 -6.67 3.34 -6.43
CA GLU A 13 -7.43 2.92 -7.60
C GLU A 13 -7.05 3.75 -8.83
N GLN A 14 -6.47 3.09 -9.83
CA GLN A 14 -6.01 3.75 -11.06
C GLN A 14 -7.14 4.48 -11.78
N ALA A 15 -8.35 3.91 -11.80
CA ALA A 15 -9.51 4.55 -12.44
C ALA A 15 -9.86 5.88 -11.76
N ALA A 16 -9.91 5.92 -10.44
CA ALA A 16 -10.22 7.14 -9.67
C ALA A 16 -9.11 8.20 -9.83
N ILE A 17 -7.85 7.78 -9.77
CA ILE A 17 -6.69 8.67 -9.98
C ILE A 17 -6.73 9.28 -11.39
N HIS A 18 -6.98 8.47 -12.42
CA HIS A 18 -7.04 8.94 -13.80
C HIS A 18 -8.24 9.85 -14.06
N ALA A 19 -9.43 9.48 -13.58
CA ALA A 19 -10.61 10.34 -13.69
C ALA A 19 -10.37 11.70 -13.03
N SER A 20 -9.75 11.72 -11.84
CA SER A 20 -9.41 12.95 -11.13
C SER A 20 -8.45 13.83 -11.95
N LYS A 21 -7.42 13.24 -12.56
CA LYS A 21 -6.47 13.96 -13.43
C LYS A 21 -7.13 14.50 -14.71
N LEU A 22 -8.11 13.79 -15.27
CA LEU A 22 -8.82 14.23 -16.48
C LEU A 22 -9.78 15.40 -16.21
N VAL A 23 -10.41 15.42 -15.03
CA VAL A 23 -11.36 16.48 -14.64
C VAL A 23 -10.63 17.70 -14.06
N PHE A 24 -9.59 17.48 -13.25
CA PHE A 24 -8.85 18.53 -12.54
C PHE A 24 -7.39 18.57 -12.99
N LEU A 25 -7.15 19.12 -14.17
CA LEU A 25 -5.85 19.10 -14.85
C LEU A 25 -4.70 19.75 -14.05
N THR A 26 -5.02 20.70 -13.18
CA THR A 26 -4.05 21.43 -12.36
C THR A 26 -3.91 20.88 -10.94
N ALA A 27 -4.81 19.98 -10.52
CA ALA A 27 -4.79 19.45 -9.17
C ALA A 27 -3.71 18.37 -9.03
N THR A 28 -3.00 18.40 -7.91
CA THR A 28 -2.09 17.31 -7.55
C THR A 28 -2.90 16.14 -7.01
N VAL A 29 -2.89 15.00 -7.72
CA VAL A 29 -3.56 13.77 -7.25
C VAL A 29 -2.55 12.91 -6.48
N CYS A 30 -2.78 12.76 -5.18
CA CYS A 30 -1.95 11.98 -4.27
C CYS A 30 -2.68 10.71 -3.82
N ALA A 31 -1.93 9.63 -3.60
CA ALA A 31 -2.49 8.42 -3.02
C ALA A 31 -2.52 8.49 -1.49
N CYS A 32 -3.59 7.97 -0.87
CA CYS A 32 -3.81 8.03 0.57
C CYS A 32 -3.08 6.93 1.32
N PHE A 33 -2.01 7.27 2.05
CA PHE A 33 -1.28 6.32 2.89
C PHE A 33 -2.14 5.71 4.02
N PHE A 34 -3.10 6.48 4.53
CA PHE A 34 -4.02 5.99 5.56
C PHE A 34 -4.93 4.87 5.02
N HIS A 35 -5.55 5.09 3.85
CA HIS A 35 -6.40 4.07 3.23
C HIS A 35 -5.61 2.86 2.73
N LEU A 36 -4.35 3.03 2.32
CA LEU A 36 -3.45 1.91 2.03
C LEU A 36 -3.25 0.99 3.25
N LYS A 37 -2.97 1.55 4.43
CA LYS A 37 -2.85 0.76 5.66
C LYS A 37 -4.16 0.04 6.01
N GLN A 38 -5.29 0.72 5.80
CA GLN A 38 -6.60 0.16 6.08
C GLN A 38 -6.96 -0.99 5.13
N SER A 39 -6.65 -0.86 3.83
CA SER A 39 -6.92 -1.91 2.85
C SER A 39 -6.08 -3.17 3.12
N ILE A 40 -4.81 -3.01 3.47
CA ILE A 40 -3.93 -4.13 3.87
C ILE A 40 -4.49 -4.84 5.10
N LYS A 41 -4.87 -4.10 6.14
CA LYS A 41 -5.46 -4.69 7.35
C LYS A 41 -6.78 -5.42 7.06
N ARG A 42 -7.64 -4.84 6.22
CA ARG A 42 -8.89 -5.48 5.80
C ARG A 42 -8.61 -6.79 5.06
N HIS A 43 -7.64 -6.80 4.15
CA HIS A 43 -7.26 -8.00 3.43
C HIS A 43 -6.75 -9.11 4.35
N ILE A 44 -5.90 -8.77 5.33
CA ILE A 44 -5.43 -9.71 6.36
C ILE A 44 -6.60 -10.32 7.15
N GLN A 45 -7.61 -9.51 7.47
CA GLN A 45 -8.83 -9.98 8.10
C GLN A 45 -9.65 -10.91 7.21
N GLU A 46 -9.81 -10.58 5.93
CA GLU A 46 -10.50 -11.43 4.94
C GLU A 46 -9.80 -12.77 4.76
N CYS A 47 -8.47 -12.81 4.86
CA CYS A 47 -7.68 -14.04 4.83
C CYS A 47 -7.70 -14.85 6.14
N GLY A 48 -8.33 -14.35 7.21
CA GLY A 48 -8.32 -15.00 8.53
C GLY A 48 -7.01 -14.88 9.30
N LEU A 49 -6.06 -14.07 8.84
CA LEU A 49 -4.69 -13.97 9.37
C LEU A 49 -4.55 -12.92 10.50
N MET A 50 -5.66 -12.49 11.10
CA MET A 50 -5.64 -11.45 12.14
C MET A 50 -5.04 -11.92 13.46
N GLN A 51 -5.05 -13.23 13.73
CA GLN A 51 -4.36 -13.80 14.89
C GLN A 51 -2.84 -13.74 14.68
N ASP A 52 -2.35 -14.29 13.57
CA ASP A 52 -0.93 -14.24 13.19
C ASP A 52 -0.41 -12.80 13.15
N TYR A 53 -1.20 -11.86 12.60
CA TYR A 53 -0.83 -10.44 12.58
C TYR A 53 -0.55 -9.84 13.97
N ARG A 54 -1.24 -10.34 15.00
CA ARG A 54 -1.13 -9.85 16.38
C ARG A 54 -0.09 -10.61 17.20
N GLU A 55 0.00 -11.91 16.98
CA GLU A 55 0.73 -12.83 17.84
C GLU A 55 2.10 -13.22 17.26
N GLU A 56 2.21 -13.32 15.93
CA GLU A 56 3.46 -13.66 15.24
C GLU A 56 4.26 -12.40 14.88
N LEU A 57 5.28 -12.11 15.67
CA LEU A 57 6.10 -10.90 15.54
C LEU A 57 6.61 -10.69 14.10
N ARG A 58 7.20 -11.72 13.49
CA ARG A 58 7.78 -11.64 12.14
C ARG A 58 6.73 -11.35 11.08
N PHE A 59 5.55 -11.97 11.17
CA PHE A 59 4.46 -11.74 10.24
C PHE A 59 3.87 -10.34 10.42
N GLY A 60 3.64 -9.92 11.66
CA GLY A 60 3.18 -8.57 11.97
C GLY A 60 4.15 -7.47 11.50
N GLU A 61 5.46 -7.69 11.63
CA GLU A 61 6.49 -6.78 11.10
C GLU A 61 6.50 -6.74 9.58
N ALA A 62 6.44 -7.90 8.92
CA ALA A 62 6.38 -7.99 7.47
C ALA A 62 5.17 -7.23 6.90
N VAL A 63 3.99 -7.43 7.50
CA VAL A 63 2.77 -6.71 7.14
C VAL A 63 2.93 -5.19 7.30
N LYS A 64 3.55 -4.73 8.40
CA LYS A 64 3.75 -3.29 8.65
C LYS A 64 4.72 -2.66 7.65
N LEU A 65 5.61 -3.45 7.05
CA LEU A 65 6.52 -2.99 6.00
C LEU A 65 5.85 -2.85 4.63
N LEU A 66 4.79 -3.59 4.34
CA LEU A 66 4.04 -3.49 3.08
C LEU A 66 3.62 -2.04 2.72
N PRO A 67 2.94 -1.27 3.59
CA PRO A 67 2.59 0.11 3.25
C PRO A 67 3.83 1.01 3.11
N ALA A 68 4.94 0.71 3.81
CA ALA A 68 6.17 1.50 3.72
C ALA A 68 6.83 1.43 2.33
N LEU A 69 6.56 0.38 1.55
CA LEU A 69 7.04 0.26 0.17
C LEU A 69 6.55 1.41 -0.72
N ALA A 70 5.39 2.00 -0.42
CA ALA A 70 4.86 3.16 -1.15
C ALA A 70 5.71 4.44 -0.96
N LEU A 71 6.62 4.45 0.03
CA LEU A 71 7.54 5.56 0.29
C LEU A 71 8.91 5.37 -0.35
N LEU A 72 9.16 4.20 -0.95
CA LEU A 72 10.42 3.88 -1.62
C LEU A 72 10.39 4.31 -3.08
N LYS A 73 11.57 4.53 -3.66
CA LYS A 73 11.68 4.65 -5.12
C LYS A 73 11.41 3.28 -5.76
N PRO A 74 10.87 3.22 -6.99
CA PRO A 74 10.64 1.94 -7.67
C PRO A 74 11.88 1.03 -7.75
N THR A 75 13.07 1.60 -7.88
CA THR A 75 14.36 0.87 -7.88
C THR A 75 14.68 0.18 -6.56
N ASP A 76 14.16 0.70 -5.46
CA ASP A 76 14.44 0.20 -4.11
C ASP A 76 13.41 -0.88 -3.73
N VAL A 77 12.18 -0.81 -4.27
CA VAL A 77 11.13 -1.82 -4.07
C VAL A 77 11.54 -3.18 -4.64
N ALA A 78 12.13 -3.21 -5.85
CA ALA A 78 12.58 -4.45 -6.50
C ALA A 78 13.64 -5.22 -5.67
N ARG A 79 14.40 -4.51 -4.83
CA ARG A 79 15.39 -5.14 -3.93
C ARG A 79 14.74 -5.84 -2.75
N VAL A 80 13.60 -5.34 -2.27
CA VAL A 80 12.88 -5.89 -1.11
C VAL A 80 12.22 -7.22 -1.44
N GLU A 81 11.67 -7.38 -2.66
CA GLU A 81 11.05 -8.63 -3.13
C GLU A 81 12.04 -9.82 -3.13
N ILE A 82 13.31 -9.57 -3.49
CA ILE A 82 14.40 -10.56 -3.47
C ILE A 82 14.71 -11.00 -2.04
N THR A 83 14.69 -10.07 -1.07
CA THR A 83 14.95 -10.36 0.35
C THR A 83 13.81 -11.15 0.99
N TYR A 84 12.55 -10.87 0.66
CA TYR A 84 11.41 -11.62 1.20
C TYR A 84 11.33 -13.04 0.64
N SER A 85 11.60 -13.23 -0.66
CA SER A 85 11.62 -14.56 -1.28
C SER A 85 12.66 -15.49 -0.66
N SER A 86 13.83 -14.94 -0.30
CA SER A 86 14.89 -15.68 0.39
C SER A 86 14.59 -15.92 1.87
N LEU A 87 13.92 -15.00 2.57
CA LEU A 87 13.48 -15.19 3.96
C LEU A 87 12.32 -16.19 4.12
N PHE A 88 11.38 -16.24 3.16
CA PHE A 88 10.29 -17.21 3.15
C PHE A 88 10.78 -18.62 2.78
N ALA A 89 11.72 -18.73 1.83
CA ALA A 89 12.32 -20.01 1.43
C ALA A 89 13.12 -20.70 2.55
N ILE A 90 13.69 -19.94 3.50
CA ILE A 90 14.45 -20.48 4.64
C ILE A 90 13.53 -20.99 5.77
N ASN A 91 12.24 -20.63 5.80
CA ASN A 91 11.31 -21.01 6.89
C ASN A 91 10.26 -22.06 6.50
N LEU A 92 10.41 -22.68 5.33
CA LEU A 92 9.58 -23.80 4.84
C LEU A 92 10.40 -25.07 4.56
N ALA A 93 11.68 -25.09 4.98
CA ALA A 93 12.56 -26.26 5.00
C ALA A 93 12.90 -26.61 6.45
#